data_AF-A0A817HTW6-F1
#
_entry.id   AF-A0A817HTW6-F1
#
_cell.length_a   1.000
_cell.length_b   1.000
_cell.length_c   1.000
_cell.angle_alpha   90.00
_cell.angle_beta   90.00
_cell.angle_gamma   90.00
#
_symmetry.space_group_name_H-M   'P 1'
#
loop_
_entity.id
_entity.type
_entity.pdbx_description
1 polymer ?
#
loop_
_entity_poly.entity_id
_entity_poly.type
_entity_poly.pdbx_seq_one_letter_code
_entity_poly.pdbx_strand_id
1 'polypeptide(L)'
;MANYYYEAIQFNVSINGTYTIESHTSDMDIIDSLYINSFDPESPFMSVLESNDGGDTERQFVFSTVLETTSQYVLVVITFEALITGPFSIIATGPALSRFPQENK
;
A
#
# COMPACT_ATOMS: atom_id res chain seq x y z
N MET A 1 -16.84 -12.60 2.46
CA MET A 1 -16.22 -11.71 3.47
C MET A 1 -17.28 -10.84 4.13
N ALA A 2 -18.21 -11.43 4.89
CA ALA A 2 -19.48 -10.74 5.19
C ALA A 2 -19.45 -9.70 6.32
N ASN A 3 -18.33 -9.48 7.03
CA ASN A 3 -18.28 -8.60 8.21
C ASN A 3 -17.02 -7.70 8.30
N TYR A 4 -16.28 -7.52 7.22
CA TYR A 4 -15.09 -6.66 7.22
C TYR A 4 -15.36 -5.39 6.42
N TYR A 5 -15.00 -4.24 6.99
CA TYR A 5 -14.87 -3.01 6.23
C TYR A 5 -13.50 -2.99 5.57
N TYR A 6 -13.41 -2.37 4.40
CA TYR A 6 -12.15 -2.17 3.70
C TYR A 6 -12.14 -0.78 3.06
N GLU A 7 -10.94 -0.25 2.87
CA GLU A 7 -10.69 0.90 2.01
C GLU A 7 -9.80 0.46 0.85
N ALA A 8 -10.21 0.77 -0.38
CA ALA A 8 -9.45 0.47 -1.59
C ALA A 8 -8.94 1.77 -2.22
N ILE A 9 -7.64 1.98 -2.16
CA ILE A 9 -6.96 3.20 -2.59
C ILE A 9 -6.26 2.92 -3.91
N GLN A 10 -6.80 3.46 -4.99
CA GLN A 10 -6.22 3.34 -6.33
C GLN A 10 -5.15 4.41 -6.54
N PHE A 11 -3.97 4.02 -7.04
CA PHE A 11 -2.89 4.96 -7.32
C PHE A 11 -1.99 4.53 -8.48
N ASN A 12 -1.18 5.47 -8.96
CA ASN A 12 -0.14 5.26 -9.96
C ASN A 12 1.16 5.89 -9.45
N VAL A 13 2.30 5.37 -9.89
CA VAL A 13 3.62 5.97 -9.64
C VAL A 13 4.11 6.73 -10.87
N SER A 14 4.88 7.80 -10.64
CA SER A 14 5.45 8.63 -11.72
C SER A 14 6.90 8.28 -12.06
N ILE A 15 7.57 7.47 -11.24
CA ILE A 15 8.95 7.04 -11.42
C ILE A 15 9.01 5.53 -11.15
N ASN A 16 9.64 4.76 -12.03
CA ASN A 16 9.88 3.34 -11.77
C ASN A 16 10.89 3.21 -10.62
N GLY A 17 10.61 2.32 -9.66
CA GLY A 17 11.59 1.97 -8.64
C GLY A 17 10.97 1.41 -7.37
N THR A 18 11.78 1.33 -6.32
CA THR A 18 11.35 0.81 -5.02
C THR A 18 10.63 1.90 -4.23
N TYR A 19 9.43 1.57 -3.78
CA TYR A 19 8.63 2.38 -2.86
C TYR A 19 8.51 1.66 -1.53
N THR A 20 8.61 2.41 -0.44
CA THR A 20 8.24 1.99 0.91
C THR A 20 6.88 2.56 1.23
N ILE A 21 5.93 1.70 1.59
CA ILE A 21 4.57 2.07 1.96
C ILE A 21 4.38 1.66 3.42
N GLU A 22 3.88 2.60 4.23
CA GLU A 22 3.62 2.38 5.64
C GLU A 22 2.29 3.00 6.06
N SER A 23 1.71 2.45 7.11
CA SER A 23 0.46 2.93 7.69
C SER A 23 0.66 3.48 9.10
N HIS A 24 -0.18 4.44 9.48
CA HIS A 24 -0.19 5.02 10.82
C HIS A 24 -1.62 5.02 11.37
N THR A 25 -1.79 4.46 12.57
CA THR A 25 -3.06 4.47 13.32
C THR A 25 -2.78 4.37 14.82
N SER A 26 -3.68 4.94 15.65
CA SER A 26 -3.59 4.90 17.11
C SER A 26 -4.39 3.76 17.74
N ASP A 27 -5.46 3.29 17.07
CA ASP A 27 -6.55 2.58 17.75
C ASP A 27 -6.98 1.29 17.05
N MET A 28 -6.38 0.95 15.91
CA MET A 28 -6.75 -0.21 15.11
C MET A 28 -5.53 -1.06 14.76
N ASP A 29 -5.79 -2.34 14.52
CA ASP A 29 -4.84 -3.26 13.91
C ASP A 29 -5.20 -3.41 12.43
N ILE A 30 -4.31 -2.96 11.55
CA ILE A 30 -4.55 -2.88 10.12
C ILE A 30 -3.60 -3.77 9.32
N ILE A 31 -4.17 -4.43 8.32
CA ILE A 31 -3.50 -5.34 7.39
C ILE A 31 -3.64 -4.76 5.99
N ASP A 32 -2.64 -4.97 5.15
CA ASP A 32 -2.66 -4.55 3.76
C ASP A 32 -2.66 -5.71 2.76
N SER A 33 -3.16 -5.39 1.56
CA SER A 33 -2.92 -6.18 0.36
C SER A 33 -2.77 -5.24 -0.82
N LEU A 34 -1.66 -5.36 -1.55
CA LEU A 34 -1.38 -4.58 -2.74
C LEU A 34 -1.72 -5.37 -3.99
N TYR A 35 -2.53 -4.79 -4.86
CA TYR A 35 -2.97 -5.40 -6.12
C TYR A 35 -2.42 -4.67 -7.32
N ILE A 36 -2.19 -5.40 -8.41
CA ILE A 36 -1.96 -4.84 -9.73
C ILE A 36 -3.27 -4.73 -10.52
N ASN A 37 -3.44 -3.59 -11.20
CA ASN A 37 -4.57 -3.20 -12.04
C ASN A 37 -5.91 -3.02 -11.31
N SER A 38 -6.40 -4.04 -10.60
CA SER A 38 -7.74 -4.03 -10.01
C SER A 38 -7.85 -4.94 -8.79
N PHE A 39 -8.70 -4.54 -7.85
CA PHE A 39 -9.17 -5.36 -6.73
C PHE A 39 -10.62 -5.80 -6.98
N ASP A 40 -10.91 -7.08 -6.75
CA ASP A 40 -12.27 -7.63 -6.76
C ASP A 40 -12.59 -8.21 -5.37
N PRO A 41 -13.53 -7.63 -4.60
CA PRO A 41 -13.88 -8.13 -3.26
C PRO A 41 -14.53 -9.52 -3.28
N GLU A 42 -15.10 -9.97 -4.41
CA GLU A 42 -15.63 -11.33 -4.56
C GLU A 42 -14.52 -12.34 -4.86
N SER A 43 -13.37 -11.87 -5.36
CA SER A 43 -12.19 -12.68 -5.69
C SER A 43 -10.89 -12.04 -5.15
N PRO A 44 -10.76 -11.87 -3.82
CA PRO A 44 -9.74 -11.04 -3.17
C PRO A 44 -8.32 -11.62 -3.25
N PHE A 45 -8.16 -12.87 -3.68
CA PHE A 45 -6.84 -13.48 -3.86
C PHE A 45 -6.33 -13.38 -5.31
N MET A 46 -7.12 -12.79 -6.21
CA MET A 46 -6.70 -12.54 -7.59
C MET A 46 -5.81 -11.29 -7.65
N SER A 47 -4.72 -11.34 -8.43
CA SER A 47 -3.85 -10.18 -8.74
C SER A 47 -3.12 -9.52 -7.55
N VAL A 48 -2.95 -10.25 -6.43
CA VAL A 48 -2.13 -9.79 -5.30
C VAL A 48 -0.66 -9.76 -5.71
N LEU A 49 -0.03 -8.59 -5.58
CA LEU A 49 1.42 -8.42 -5.73
C LEU A 49 2.16 -8.69 -4.43
N GLU A 50 1.63 -8.17 -3.33
CA GLU A 50 2.21 -8.26 -1.99
C GLU A 50 1.07 -8.27 -0.97
N SER A 51 1.23 -9.02 0.12
CA SER A 51 0.37 -8.94 1.29
C SER A 51 1.24 -9.04 2.53
N ASN A 52 1.14 -8.05 3.42
CA ASN A 52 1.86 -8.06 4.69
C ASN A 52 0.83 -7.99 5.84
N ASP A 53 0.85 -8.99 6.72
CA ASP A 53 0.24 -8.85 8.02
C ASP A 53 1.21 -8.07 8.89
N GLY A 54 0.89 -6.79 9.16
CA GLY A 54 1.71 -5.95 10.03
C GLY A 54 2.16 -6.75 11.26
N GLY A 55 3.48 -6.90 11.43
CA GLY A 55 4.04 -7.80 12.43
C GLY A 55 3.44 -7.56 13.81
N ASP A 56 3.25 -8.65 14.57
CA ASP A 56 2.47 -8.82 15.82
C ASP A 56 2.57 -7.71 16.89
N THR A 57 3.49 -6.76 16.80
CA THR A 57 3.76 -5.74 17.82
C THR A 57 3.32 -4.32 17.46
N GLU A 58 3.14 -3.99 16.18
CA GLU A 58 3.01 -2.57 15.75
C GLU A 58 1.62 -2.19 15.23
N ARG A 59 0.72 -3.16 14.99
CA ARG A 59 -0.67 -2.94 14.53
C ARG A 59 -0.79 -2.10 13.25
N GLN A 60 0.33 -1.98 12.54
CA GLN A 60 0.58 -1.15 11.38
C GLN A 60 1.38 -1.99 10.41
N PHE A 61 1.18 -1.76 9.13
CA PHE A 61 2.00 -2.38 8.10
C PHE A 61 3.08 -1.42 7.61
N VAL A 62 4.22 -2.01 7.24
CA VAL A 62 5.27 -1.38 6.45
C VAL A 62 5.84 -2.42 5.50
N PHE A 63 5.93 -2.09 4.21
CA PHE A 63 6.55 -2.96 3.23
C PHE A 63 7.26 -2.14 2.15
N SER A 64 8.17 -2.77 1.43
CA SER A 64 8.84 -2.17 0.29
C SER A 64 8.68 -3.04 -0.95
N THR A 65 8.28 -2.44 -2.06
CA THR A 65 8.05 -3.16 -3.32
C THR A 65 8.46 -2.32 -4.52
N VAL A 66 8.69 -2.97 -5.66
CA VAL A 66 9.04 -2.28 -6.92
C VAL A 66 7.76 -1.95 -7.66
N LEU A 67 7.56 -0.66 -7.97
CA LEU A 67 6.42 -0.16 -8.71
C LEU A 67 6.87 0.44 -10.05
N GLU A 68 6.02 0.28 -11.06
CA GLU A 68 6.24 0.71 -12.44
C GLU A 68 5.18 1.71 -12.89
N THR A 69 5.61 2.71 -13.66
CA THR A 69 4.78 3.78 -14.23
C THR A 69 3.74 3.29 -15.24
N THR A 70 3.92 2.10 -15.79
CA THR A 70 3.03 1.46 -16.77
C THR A 70 1.86 0.75 -16.11
N SER A 71 1.91 0.55 -14.80
CA SER A 71 0.93 -0.21 -14.04
C SER A 71 0.07 0.70 -13.19
N GLN A 72 -1.14 0.22 -12.89
CA GLN A 72 -2.01 0.80 -11.90
C GLN A 72 -2.03 -0.11 -10.68
N TYR A 73 -2.12 0.48 -9.49
CA TYR A 73 -2.09 -0.27 -8.24
C TYR A 73 -3.33 0.05 -7.41
N VAL A 74 -3.77 -0.93 -6.61
CA VAL A 74 -4.80 -0.75 -5.60
C VAL A 74 -4.26 -1.26 -4.27
N LEU A 75 -4.13 -0.37 -3.30
CA LEU A 75 -3.83 -0.74 -1.92
C LEU A 75 -5.15 -0.96 -1.21
N VAL A 76 -5.39 -2.18 -0.75
CA VAL A 76 -6.56 -2.51 0.08
C VAL A 76 -6.12 -2.56 1.52
N VAL A 77 -6.79 -1.78 2.36
CA VAL A 77 -6.57 -1.75 3.80
C VAL A 77 -7.79 -2.35 4.49
N ILE A 78 -7.55 -3.33 5.36
CA ILE A 78 -8.56 -3.95 6.21
C ILE A 78 -8.11 -3.88 7.67
N THR A 79 -9.06 -4.03 8.59
CA THR A 79 -8.74 -4.27 10.00
C THR A 79 -8.60 -5.76 10.28
N PHE A 80 -7.71 -6.14 11.19
CA PHE A 80 -7.58 -7.53 11.66
C PHE A 80 -8.89 -8.04 12.28
N GLU A 81 -9.55 -7.19 13.06
CA GLU A 81 -10.85 -7.45 13.67
C GLU A 81 -12.00 -7.02 12.75
N ALA A 82 -13.08 -7.80 12.74
CA ALA A 82 -14.29 -7.51 11.96
C ALA A 82 -15.07 -6.30 12.54
N LEU A 83 -15.76 -5.57 11.66
CA LEU A 83 -16.63 -4.43 12.00
C LEU A 83 -15.94 -3.27 12.73
N ILE A 84 -14.61 -3.19 12.70
CA ILE A 84 -13.85 -2.06 13.23
C ILE A 84 -13.69 -0.98 12.17
N THR A 85 -13.80 0.28 12.61
CA THR A 85 -13.57 1.47 11.79
C THR A 85 -12.85 2.52 12.61
N GLY A 86 -12.06 3.37 11.98
CA GLY A 86 -11.34 4.43 12.65
C GLY A 86 -10.46 5.21 11.67
N PRO A 87 -9.81 6.28 12.14
CA PRO A 87 -8.89 7.04 11.32
C PRO A 87 -7.57 6.27 11.13
N PHE A 88 -6.99 6.39 9.94
CA PHE A 88 -5.64 5.96 9.64
C PHE A 88 -5.04 6.89 8.59
N SER A 89 -3.73 6.82 8.39
CA SER A 89 -3.04 7.46 7.28
C SER A 89 -2.03 6.52 6.64
N ILE A 90 -1.79 6.73 5.34
CA ILE A 90 -0.81 5.98 4.56
C ILE A 90 0.26 6.95 4.08
N ILE A 91 1.52 6.55 4.23
CA ILE A 91 2.68 7.27 3.72
C ILE A 91 3.40 6.37 2.71
N ALA A 92 3.64 6.90 1.52
CA ALA A 92 4.44 6.25 0.50
C ALA A 92 5.70 7.09 0.20
N THR A 93 6.86 6.50 0.39
CA THR A 93 8.16 7.10 0.07
C THR A 93 8.77 6.37 -1.11
N GLY A 94 9.21 7.11 -2.12
CA GLY A 94 9.74 6.53 -3.36
C GLY A 94 10.97 7.25 -3.90
N PRO A 95 11.44 6.84 -5.09
CA PRO A 95 12.61 7.44 -5.72
C PRO A 95 12.39 8.92 -6.04
N ALA A 96 13.43 9.73 -5.85
CA ALA A 96 13.46 11.13 -6.28
C ALA A 96 14.30 11.28 -7.55
N LEU A 97 13.85 12.13 -8.49
CA LEU A 97 14.67 12.54 -9.64
C LEU A 97 15.74 13.53 -9.18
N SER A 98 16.94 13.04 -8.89
CA SER A 98 18.11 13.88 -8.59
C SER A 98 18.89 14.15 -9.89
N ARG A 99 18.93 15.41 -10.34
CA ARG A 99 19.74 15.84 -11.48
C ARG A 99 20.90 16.70 -11.01
N PHE A 100 22.13 16.21 -11.20
CA PHE A 100 23.33 17.02 -10.98
C PHE A 100 23.58 17.93 -12.21
N PRO A 101 23.92 19.23 -12.01
CA PRO A 101 24.32 20.08 -13.11
C PRO A 101 25.64 19.59 -13.71
N GLN A 102 25.71 19.51 -15.04
CA GLN A 102 26.94 19.25 -15.78
C GLN A 102 27.62 20.59 -16.01
N GLU A 103 28.74 20.86 -15.34
CA GLU A 103 29.61 21.98 -15.72
C GLU A 103 30.40 21.56 -16.96
N ASN A 104 30.02 22.11 -18.11
CA ASN A 104 30.87 22.04 -19.30
C ASN A 104 32.10 22.91 -19.03
N LYS A 105 33.25 22.29 -18.83
CA LYS A 105 34.56 22.95 -18.88
C LYS A 105 35.01 23.14 -20.32
#